data_AF-A0A4S4K6I0-F1
#
_entry.id   AF-A0A4S4K6I0-F1
#
_cell.length_a   1.000
_cell.length_b   1.000
_cell.length_c   1.000
_cell.angle_alpha   90.00
_cell.angle_beta   90.00
_cell.angle_gamma   90.00
#
_symmetry.space_group_name_H-M   'P 1'
#
loop_
_entity.id
_entity.type
_entity.pdbx_description
1 polymer ?
#
loop_
_entity_poly.entity_id
_entity_poly.type
_entity_poly.pdbx_seq_one_letter_code
_entity_poly.pdbx_strand_id
1 'polypeptide(L)'
;MIAQYLASHPEGVIAENLSLRPSTTTAANPREAPGYWSHLEEVRKCQKFVEVTGEVGDVVLLHPLMLHSASKNNLREPRVITNPPVGLRKPFNLCREDPRDYSLVEKKTLKALGVEKFEFKPTTERRLVVPQRVLRERAMLEAERKRLEQLELENITLITNSVPIAVA
;
A
#
# COMPACT_ATOMS: atom_id res chain seq x y z
N MET A 1 -18.50 5.32 5.82
CA MET A 1 -18.07 4.45 4.70
C MET A 1 -16.86 3.59 5.09
N ILE A 2 -15.60 3.94 4.78
CA ILE A 2 -14.47 3.02 5.03
C ILE A 2 -14.30 2.67 6.51
N ALA A 3 -14.36 3.65 7.41
CA ALA A 3 -14.21 3.37 8.84
C ALA A 3 -15.25 2.36 9.35
N GLN A 4 -16.53 2.52 8.95
CA GLN A 4 -17.62 1.61 9.31
C GLN A 4 -17.39 0.21 8.73
N TYR A 5 -16.97 0.14 7.46
CA TYR A 5 -16.64 -1.13 6.82
C TYR A 5 -15.49 -1.84 7.54
N LEU A 6 -14.39 -1.16 7.85
CA LEU A 6 -13.27 -1.79 8.55
C LEU A 6 -13.65 -2.19 9.99
N ALA A 7 -14.50 -1.41 10.66
CA ALA A 7 -15.01 -1.73 11.98
C ALA A 7 -15.86 -3.01 12.01
N SER A 8 -16.58 -3.31 10.93
CA SER A 8 -17.41 -4.51 10.83
C SER A 8 -16.64 -5.78 10.42
N HIS A 9 -15.34 -5.67 10.12
CA HIS A 9 -14.49 -6.81 9.70
C HIS A 9 -13.29 -6.95 10.66
N PRO A 10 -13.52 -7.38 11.92
CA PRO A 10 -12.44 -7.59 12.89
C PRO A 10 -11.45 -8.69 12.49
N GLU A 11 -11.83 -9.57 11.59
CA GLU A 11 -10.96 -10.56 10.95
C GLU A 11 -9.98 -9.94 9.95
N GLY A 12 -10.05 -8.63 9.74
CA GLY A 12 -9.22 -7.91 8.80
C GLY A 12 -9.66 -8.09 7.35
N VAL A 13 -9.06 -7.28 6.48
CA VAL A 13 -9.38 -7.24 5.06
C VAL A 13 -8.11 -7.32 4.23
N ILE A 14 -8.23 -7.91 3.05
CA ILE A 14 -7.17 -7.95 2.05
C ILE A 14 -7.48 -6.91 0.99
N ALA A 15 -6.51 -6.04 0.71
CA ALA A 15 -6.62 -4.99 -0.29
C ALA A 15 -5.97 -5.44 -1.60
N GLU A 16 -6.77 -5.52 -2.66
CA GLU A 16 -6.34 -5.94 -4.00
C GLU A 16 -7.10 -5.13 -5.06
N ASN A 17 -6.42 -4.65 -6.09
CA ASN A 17 -7.03 -4.03 -7.28
C ASN A 17 -8.15 -3.00 -6.99
N LEU A 18 -7.88 -2.02 -6.13
CA LEU A 18 -8.84 -1.00 -5.71
C LEU A 18 -10.12 -1.59 -5.05
N SER A 19 -9.98 -2.72 -4.37
CA SER A 19 -11.05 -3.35 -3.61
C SER A 19 -10.56 -3.90 -2.29
N LEU A 20 -11.50 -4.11 -1.37
CA LEU A 20 -11.27 -4.79 -0.10
C LEU A 20 -12.14 -6.05 -0.05
N ARG A 21 -11.61 -7.11 0.54
CA ARG A 21 -12.37 -8.33 0.83
C ARG A 21 -12.03 -8.82 2.23
N PRO A 22 -12.96 -9.48 2.95
CA PRO A 22 -12.67 -10.08 4.23
C PRO A 22 -11.52 -11.08 4.14
N SER A 23 -10.65 -11.09 5.14
CA SER A 23 -9.43 -11.89 5.08
C SER A 23 -9.67 -13.41 5.21
N THR A 24 -10.87 -13.79 5.67
CA THR A 24 -11.36 -15.15 5.86
C THR A 24 -12.09 -15.71 4.65
N THR A 25 -12.32 -14.91 3.60
CA THR A 25 -13.06 -15.36 2.43
C THR A 25 -12.31 -16.46 1.67
N THR A 26 -13.05 -17.50 1.29
CA THR A 26 -12.58 -18.64 0.48
C THR A 26 -13.12 -18.61 -0.94
N ALA A 27 -13.87 -17.56 -1.30
CA ALA A 27 -14.47 -17.44 -2.63
C ALA A 27 -13.39 -17.42 -3.71
N ALA A 28 -13.59 -18.22 -4.76
CA ALA A 28 -12.67 -18.28 -5.91
C ALA A 28 -12.63 -16.93 -6.65
N ASN A 29 -13.78 -16.26 -6.75
CA ASN A 29 -13.88 -14.90 -7.27
C ASN A 29 -13.99 -13.90 -6.10
N PRO A 30 -13.02 -12.98 -5.93
CA PRO A 30 -13.06 -11.97 -4.89
C PRO A 30 -14.34 -11.11 -4.89
N ARG A 31 -14.93 -10.85 -6.06
CA ARG A 31 -16.15 -10.02 -6.21
C ARG A 31 -17.41 -10.68 -5.65
N GLU A 32 -17.43 -12.01 -5.61
CA GLU A 32 -18.55 -12.80 -5.11
C GLU A 32 -18.42 -13.04 -3.60
N ALA A 33 -17.31 -12.62 -2.98
CA ALA A 33 -17.11 -12.75 -1.55
C ALA A 33 -18.16 -11.94 -0.78
N PRO A 34 -18.83 -12.53 0.22
CA PRO A 34 -19.60 -11.76 1.20
C PRO A 34 -18.70 -10.68 1.82
N GLY A 35 -19.20 -9.45 1.92
CA GLY A 35 -18.42 -8.32 2.41
C GLY A 35 -17.41 -7.76 1.40
N TYR A 36 -17.46 -8.12 0.12
CA TYR A 36 -16.68 -7.46 -0.92
C TYR A 36 -16.98 -5.96 -1.00
N TRP A 37 -15.92 -5.17 -1.15
CA TRP A 37 -15.99 -3.72 -1.24
C TRP A 37 -15.21 -3.22 -2.45
N SER A 38 -15.90 -2.57 -3.37
CA SER A 38 -15.30 -1.94 -4.55
C SER A 38 -15.13 -0.44 -4.31
N HIS A 39 -13.89 0.07 -4.29
CA HIS A 39 -13.67 1.52 -4.17
C HIS A 39 -14.33 2.28 -5.33
N LEU A 40 -14.35 1.71 -6.53
CA LEU A 40 -14.96 2.33 -7.72
C LEU A 40 -16.48 2.44 -7.60
N GLU A 41 -17.15 1.43 -7.04
CA GLU A 41 -18.60 1.47 -6.84
C GLU A 41 -18.97 2.45 -5.72
N GLU A 42 -18.19 2.47 -4.64
CA GLU A 42 -18.44 3.36 -3.53
C GLU A 42 -18.17 4.83 -3.86
N VAL A 43 -17.12 5.12 -4.64
CA VAL A 43 -16.82 6.49 -5.10
C VAL A 43 -17.98 7.06 -5.94
N ARG A 44 -18.70 6.23 -6.71
CA ARG A 44 -19.88 6.68 -7.47
C ARG A 44 -21.03 7.17 -6.58
N LYS A 45 -21.06 6.79 -5.31
CA LYS A 45 -22.04 7.26 -4.31
C LYS A 45 -21.63 8.59 -3.68
N CYS A 46 -20.37 8.99 -3.82
CA CYS A 46 -19.87 10.27 -3.32
C CYS A 46 -20.33 11.43 -4.21
N GLN A 47 -20.80 12.51 -3.61
CA GLN A 47 -21.24 13.71 -4.32
C GLN A 47 -20.26 14.88 -4.20
N LYS A 48 -19.39 14.84 -3.18
CA LYS A 48 -18.44 15.91 -2.88
C LYS A 48 -17.03 15.41 -3.17
N PHE A 49 -16.41 16.04 -4.15
CA PHE A 49 -15.00 15.85 -4.48
C PHE A 49 -14.29 17.18 -4.23
N VAL A 50 -13.11 17.09 -3.63
CA VAL A 50 -12.26 18.25 -3.35
C VAL A 50 -10.95 17.99 -4.07
N GLU A 51 -10.57 18.92 -4.95
CA GLU A 51 -9.25 18.89 -5.56
C GLU A 51 -8.23 19.47 -4.58
N VAL A 52 -7.10 18.80 -4.47
CA VAL A 52 -5.99 19.24 -3.64
C VAL A 52 -4.94 19.85 -4.56
N THR A 53 -4.76 21.16 -4.42
CA THR A 53 -3.74 21.95 -5.11
C THR A 53 -2.74 22.50 -4.09
N GLY A 54 -1.54 22.81 -4.53
CA GLY A 54 -0.52 23.42 -3.68
C GLY A 54 0.67 23.93 -4.50
N GLU A 55 1.52 24.69 -3.84
CA GLU A 55 2.78 25.21 -4.36
C GLU A 55 3.97 24.30 -3.98
N VAL A 56 5.13 24.58 -4.55
CA VAL A 56 6.35 23.84 -4.21
C VAL A 56 6.68 24.08 -2.73
N GLY A 57 6.74 22.99 -1.97
CA GLY A 57 6.98 23.02 -0.52
C GLY A 57 5.74 22.74 0.32
N ASP A 58 4.54 22.76 -0.29
CA ASP A 58 3.32 22.41 0.43
C ASP A 58 3.28 20.93 0.82
N VAL A 59 2.77 20.66 2.02
CA VAL A 59 2.62 19.32 2.57
C VAL A 59 1.15 19.06 2.84
N VAL A 60 0.63 17.96 2.27
CA VAL A 60 -0.74 17.52 2.48
C VAL A 60 -0.75 16.32 3.40
N LEU A 61 -1.43 16.45 4.54
CA LEU A 61 -1.68 15.33 5.45
C LEU A 61 -3.07 14.77 5.22
N LEU A 62 -3.13 13.48 4.86
CA LEU A 62 -4.37 12.76 4.61
C LEU A 62 -4.66 11.78 5.74
N HIS A 63 -5.94 11.67 6.11
CA HIS A 63 -6.36 10.61 7.01
C HIS A 63 -6.20 9.24 6.29
N PRO A 64 -5.65 8.19 6.93
CA PRO A 64 -5.39 6.90 6.26
C PRO A 64 -6.62 6.23 5.64
N LEU A 65 -7.80 6.51 6.20
CA LEU A 65 -9.08 5.96 5.74
C LEU A 65 -9.84 6.86 4.74
N MET A 66 -9.20 7.93 4.25
CA MET A 66 -9.79 8.82 3.25
C MET A 66 -9.65 8.23 1.85
N LEU A 67 -10.75 8.08 1.12
CA LEU A 67 -10.70 7.78 -0.31
C LEU A 67 -10.11 8.96 -1.06
N HIS A 68 -9.08 8.69 -1.86
CA HIS A 68 -8.41 9.69 -2.69
C HIS A 68 -7.83 9.03 -3.93
N SER A 69 -7.54 9.83 -4.95
CA SER A 69 -6.92 9.40 -6.19
C SER A 69 -6.09 10.53 -6.80
N ALA A 70 -5.12 10.18 -7.64
CA ALA A 70 -4.37 11.17 -8.40
C ALA A 70 -5.25 11.77 -9.52
N SER A 71 -5.19 13.10 -9.70
CA SER A 71 -5.89 13.76 -10.79
C SER A 71 -5.22 13.47 -12.14
N LYS A 72 -6.00 13.49 -13.23
CA LYS A 72 -5.45 13.36 -14.59
C LYS A 72 -4.56 14.57 -14.91
N ASN A 73 -3.39 14.32 -15.49
CA ASN A 73 -2.50 15.38 -15.95
C ASN A 73 -2.84 15.80 -17.38
N ASN A 74 -3.81 16.70 -17.54
CA ASN A 74 -4.28 17.13 -18.87
C ASN A 74 -3.30 18.06 -19.59
N LEU A 75 -2.54 18.88 -18.83
CA LEU A 75 -1.53 19.80 -19.39
C LEU A 75 -0.25 19.08 -19.84
N ARG A 76 -0.03 17.85 -19.35
CA ARG A 76 1.18 17.04 -19.61
C ARG A 76 2.48 17.65 -19.12
N GLU A 77 2.40 18.70 -18.31
CA GLU A 77 3.54 19.25 -17.58
C GLU A 77 3.89 18.33 -16.40
N PRO A 78 5.16 18.00 -16.17
CA PRO A 78 5.55 17.14 -15.06
C PRO A 78 5.08 17.69 -13.71
N ARG A 79 4.36 16.87 -12.93
CA ARG A 79 3.98 17.16 -11.54
C ARG A 79 4.63 16.13 -10.65
N VAL A 80 5.58 16.55 -9.83
CA VAL A 80 6.34 15.67 -8.95
C VAL A 80 5.84 15.84 -7.53
N ILE A 81 5.45 14.74 -6.91
CA ILE A 81 5.11 14.68 -5.49
C ILE A 81 5.83 13.51 -4.86
N THR A 82 6.30 13.70 -3.63
CA THR A 82 6.83 12.60 -2.82
C THR A 82 5.76 12.20 -1.81
N ASN A 83 5.34 10.94 -1.85
CA ASN A 83 4.40 10.38 -0.87
C ASN A 83 5.13 9.41 0.07
N PRO A 84 5.88 9.91 1.07
CA PRO A 84 6.57 9.05 2.00
C PRO A 84 5.54 8.27 2.84
N PRO A 85 5.63 6.94 2.93
CA PRO A 85 4.71 6.17 3.74
C PRO A 85 4.95 6.46 5.23
N VAL A 86 3.92 6.85 5.94
CA VAL A 86 3.98 7.00 7.41
C VAL A 86 3.46 5.72 8.06
N GLY A 87 4.36 4.94 8.64
CA GLY A 87 4.03 3.74 9.40
C GLY A 87 3.58 4.06 10.83
N LEU A 88 2.62 3.29 11.35
CA LEU A 88 2.22 3.37 12.76
C LEU A 88 3.23 2.62 13.65
N ARG A 89 3.68 3.27 14.73
CA ARG A 89 4.52 2.62 15.76
C ARG A 89 3.74 1.60 16.59
N LYS A 90 2.45 1.88 16.85
CA LYS A 90 1.52 1.03 17.58
C LYS A 90 0.15 1.10 16.90
N PRO A 91 -0.70 0.06 17.00
CA PRO A 91 -2.08 0.12 16.51
C PRO A 91 -2.84 1.30 17.15
N PHE A 92 -3.86 1.82 16.46
CA PHE A 92 -4.77 2.81 17.04
C PHE A 92 -5.47 2.25 18.28
N ASN A 93 -5.63 3.08 19.31
CA ASN A 93 -6.48 2.79 20.45
C ASN A 93 -7.70 3.71 20.38
N LEU A 94 -8.85 3.14 20.01
CA LEU A 94 -10.12 3.86 19.86
C LEU A 94 -10.99 3.78 21.13
N CYS A 95 -10.47 3.24 22.24
CA CYS A 95 -11.15 3.11 23.52
C CYS A 95 -10.24 3.53 24.68
N ARG A 96 -9.68 4.74 24.60
CA ARG A 96 -8.85 5.31 25.67
C ARG A 96 -9.69 5.71 26.88
N GLU A 97 -9.09 5.68 28.06
CA GLU A 97 -9.73 6.14 29.29
C GLU A 97 -9.94 7.66 29.26
N ASP A 98 -8.85 8.43 29.11
CA ASP A 98 -8.86 9.89 28.99
C ASP A 98 -9.09 10.34 27.52
N PRO A 99 -10.15 11.11 27.22
CA PRO A 99 -10.39 11.68 25.89
C PRO A 99 -9.28 12.58 25.35
N ARG A 100 -8.43 13.15 26.21
CA ARG A 100 -7.32 14.02 25.82
C ARG A 100 -6.18 13.25 25.15
N ASP A 101 -6.08 11.95 25.41
CA ASP A 101 -5.01 11.09 24.89
C ASP A 101 -5.24 10.64 23.44
N TYR A 102 -6.42 10.89 22.88
CA TYR A 102 -6.69 10.56 21.49
C TYR A 102 -5.92 11.47 20.53
N SER A 103 -5.23 10.84 19.58
CA SER A 103 -4.66 11.52 18.42
C SER A 103 -5.77 12.10 17.52
N LEU A 104 -5.42 13.08 16.67
CA LEU A 104 -6.35 13.63 15.68
C LEU A 104 -6.90 12.57 14.72
N VAL A 105 -6.10 11.56 14.39
CA VAL A 105 -6.49 10.44 13.52
C VAL A 105 -7.52 9.55 14.22
N GLU A 106 -7.30 9.21 15.50
CA GLU A 106 -8.26 8.44 16.30
C GLU A 106 -9.58 9.22 16.47
N LYS A 107 -9.52 10.52 16.82
CA LYS A 107 -10.72 11.39 16.94
C LYS A 107 -11.51 11.45 15.63
N LYS A 108 -10.83 11.62 14.49
CA LYS A 108 -11.50 11.65 13.19
C LYS A 108 -12.11 10.30 12.83
N THR A 109 -11.48 9.19 13.20
CA THR A 109 -12.00 7.84 13.02
C THR A 109 -13.26 7.62 13.86
N LEU A 110 -13.24 7.95 15.15
CA LEU A 110 -14.40 7.88 16.05
C LEU A 110 -15.58 8.71 15.53
N LYS A 111 -15.31 9.96 15.11
CA LYS A 111 -16.32 10.81 14.46
C LYS A 111 -16.91 10.18 13.20
N ALA A 112 -16.10 9.48 12.41
CA ALA A 112 -16.57 8.79 11.19
C ALA A 112 -17.37 7.52 11.50
N LEU A 113 -17.16 6.91 12.67
CA LEU A 113 -17.95 5.80 13.19
C LEU A 113 -19.25 6.27 13.85
N GLY A 114 -19.30 7.51 14.34
CA GLY A 114 -20.45 8.07 15.04
C GLY A 114 -20.52 7.63 16.51
N VAL A 115 -19.37 7.31 17.11
CA VAL A 115 -19.27 6.82 18.50
C VAL A 115 -18.16 7.56 19.24
N GLU A 116 -18.27 7.64 20.57
CA GLU A 116 -17.27 8.28 21.44
C GLU A 116 -16.10 7.34 21.79
N LYS A 117 -16.38 6.04 21.87
CA LYS A 117 -15.39 4.99 22.12
C LYS A 117 -15.73 3.75 21.30
N PHE A 118 -14.69 3.05 20.85
CA PHE A 118 -14.83 1.83 20.07
C PHE A 118 -13.73 0.84 20.45
N GLU A 119 -14.10 -0.25 21.12
CA GLU A 119 -13.16 -1.30 21.50
C GLU A 119 -12.96 -2.28 20.32
N PHE A 120 -11.93 -2.03 19.51
CA PHE A 120 -11.62 -2.89 18.37
C PHE A 120 -10.74 -4.08 18.79
N LYS A 121 -11.23 -5.30 18.59
CA LYS A 121 -10.51 -6.55 18.86
C LYS A 121 -10.33 -7.35 17.55
N PRO A 122 -9.10 -7.45 17.02
CA PRO A 122 -8.84 -8.32 15.87
C PRO A 122 -9.18 -9.77 16.20
N THR A 123 -9.84 -10.49 15.29
CA THR A 123 -10.20 -11.92 15.47
C THR A 123 -9.21 -12.87 14.80
N THR A 124 -8.25 -12.34 14.03
CA THR A 124 -7.23 -13.12 13.33
C THR A 124 -5.84 -12.52 13.52
N GLU A 125 -4.82 -13.33 13.26
CA GLU A 125 -3.43 -12.88 13.28
C GLU A 125 -3.11 -11.87 12.17
N ARG A 126 -2.17 -10.95 12.45
CA ARG A 126 -1.64 -10.04 11.43
C ARG A 126 -0.74 -10.80 10.48
N ARG A 127 -1.07 -10.73 9.18
CA ARG A 127 -0.30 -11.36 8.10
C ARG A 127 0.52 -10.32 7.35
N LEU A 128 1.74 -10.68 6.95
CA LEU A 128 2.53 -9.91 6.01
C LEU A 128 2.02 -10.17 4.59
N VAL A 129 1.68 -9.11 3.87
CA VAL A 129 1.32 -9.18 2.46
C VAL A 129 2.56 -8.82 1.65
N VAL A 130 3.08 -9.78 0.89
CA VAL A 130 4.18 -9.53 -0.04
C VAL A 130 3.58 -9.07 -1.37
N PRO A 131 3.84 -7.83 -1.81
CA PRO A 131 3.34 -7.36 -3.10
C PRO A 131 3.94 -8.18 -4.26
N GLN A 132 3.15 -8.43 -5.31
CA GLN A 132 3.62 -9.15 -6.51
C GLN A 132 4.88 -8.53 -7.13
N ARG A 133 5.02 -7.20 -7.03
CA ARG A 133 6.21 -6.47 -7.48
C ARG A 133 7.49 -7.02 -6.85
N VAL A 134 7.49 -7.29 -5.54
CA VAL A 134 8.68 -7.77 -4.82
C VAL A 134 9.12 -9.15 -5.33
N LEU A 135 8.16 -10.02 -5.65
CA LEU A 135 8.47 -11.34 -6.22
C LEU A 135 9.11 -11.20 -7.61
N ARG A 136 8.58 -10.30 -8.45
CA ARG A 136 9.15 -10.01 -9.78
C ARG A 136 10.55 -9.41 -9.68
N GLU A 137 10.76 -8.46 -8.77
CA GLU A 137 12.07 -7.85 -8.52
C GLU A 137 13.10 -8.87 -8.08
N ARG A 138 12.75 -9.79 -7.17
CA ARG A 138 13.64 -10.89 -6.77
C ARG A 138 14.01 -11.80 -7.94
N ALA A 139 13.04 -12.18 -8.77
CA ALA A 139 13.30 -13.00 -9.95
C ALA A 139 14.23 -12.30 -10.95
N MET A 140 14.05 -10.99 -11.18
CA MET A 140 14.93 -10.19 -12.03
C MET A 140 16.37 -10.12 -11.47
N LEU A 141 16.51 -9.88 -10.17
CA LEU A 141 17.82 -9.85 -9.50
C LEU A 141 18.53 -11.21 -9.56
N GLU A 142 17.79 -12.30 -9.41
CA GLU A 142 18.35 -13.65 -9.55
C GLU A 142 18.81 -13.95 -10.98
N ALA A 143 18.03 -13.54 -11.99
CA ALA A 143 18.41 -13.70 -13.38
C ALA A 143 19.66 -12.88 -13.73
N GLU A 144 19.73 -11.64 -13.28
CA GLU A 144 20.90 -10.78 -13.54
C GLU A 144 22.14 -11.28 -12.82
N ARG A 145 22.00 -11.77 -11.58
CA ARG A 145 23.11 -12.40 -10.86
C ARG A 145 23.70 -13.58 -11.63
N LYS A 146 22.85 -14.49 -12.15
CA LYS A 146 23.31 -15.62 -12.96
C LYS A 146 24.00 -15.18 -14.25
N ARG A 147 23.49 -14.13 -14.90
CA ARG A 147 24.11 -13.56 -16.11
C ARG A 147 25.51 -13.03 -15.81
N LEU A 148 25.68 -12.32 -14.69
CA LEU A 148 26.98 -11.78 -14.27
C LEU A 148 27.97 -12.90 -13.93
N GLU A 149 27.53 -13.94 -13.19
CA GLU A 149 28.35 -15.13 -12.91
C GLU A 149 28.82 -15.82 -14.19
N GLN A 150 27.93 -15.94 -15.19
CA GLN A 150 28.29 -16.52 -16.49
C GLN A 150 29.30 -15.65 -17.25
N LEU A 151 29.10 -14.33 -17.30
CA LEU A 151 30.04 -13.40 -17.93
C LEU A 151 31.42 -13.42 -17.25
N GLU A 152 31.45 -13.56 -15.92
CA GLU A 152 32.70 -13.69 -15.16
C GLU A 152 33.44 -14.99 -15.54
N LEU A 153 32.73 -16.12 -15.61
CA LEU A 153 33.30 -17.39 -16.07
C LEU A 153 33.82 -17.31 -17.51
N GLU A 154 33.05 -16.68 -18.42
CA GLU A 154 33.46 -16.48 -19.82
C GLU A 154 34.71 -15.58 -19.91
N ASN A 155 34.76 -14.50 -19.14
CA ASN A 155 35.93 -13.61 -19.07
C ASN A 155 37.16 -14.33 -18.52
N ILE A 156 37.02 -15.11 -17.44
CA ILE A 156 38.12 -15.92 -16.90
C ILE A 156 38.62 -16.88 -17.97
N THR A 157 37.71 -17.56 -18.68
CA THR A 157 38.05 -18.50 -19.75
C THR A 157 38.80 -17.82 -20.90
N LEU A 158 38.36 -16.61 -21.30
CA LEU A 158 39.02 -15.80 -22.33
C LEU A 158 40.43 -15.37 -21.90
N ILE A 159 40.62 -14.96 -20.65
CA ILE A 159 41.93 -14.59 -20.11
C ILE A 159 42.86 -15.80 -20.09
N THR A 160 42.39 -16.96 -19.62
CA THR A 160 43.22 -18.18 -19.57
C THR A 160 43.62 -18.70 -20.94
N ASN A 161 42.80 -18.44 -21.97
CA ASN A 161 43.06 -18.88 -23.35
C ASN A 161 43.82 -17.83 -24.18
N SER A 162 44.09 -16.64 -23.64
CA SER A 162 44.83 -15.60 -24.34
C SER A 162 46.34 -15.92 -24.35
N VAL A 163 46.92 -16.02 -25.55
CA VAL A 163 48.37 -16.22 -25.72
C VAL A 163 49.08 -14.87 -25.54
N PRO A 164 50.18 -14.78 -24.77
CA PRO A 164 50.89 -13.52 -24.59
C PRO A 164 51.42 -13.00 -25.94
N ILE A 165 51.10 -11.74 -26.24
CA ILE A 165 51.63 -11.04 -27.41
C ILE A 165 53.11 -10.76 -27.15
N ALA A 166 54.01 -11.38 -27.91
CA ALA A 166 55.43 -11.08 -27.84
C ALA A 166 55.67 -9.66 -28.38
N VAL A 167 56.12 -8.76 -27.52
CA VAL A 167 56.57 -7.42 -27.92
C VAL A 167 58.04 -7.52 -28.30
N ALA A 168 58.34 -7.22 -29.57
CA ALA A 168 59.68 -7.24 -30.16
C ALA A 168 60.50 -6.01 -29.78
#